data_AF-A0A2M8S7S7-F1
#
_entry.id   AF-A0A2M8S7S7-F1
#
_cell.length_a   1.000
_cell.length_b   1.000
_cell.length_c   1.000
_cell.angle_alpha   90.00
_cell.angle_beta   90.00
_cell.angle_gamma   90.00
#
_symmetry.space_group_name_H-M   'P 1'
#
loop_
_entity.id
_entity.type
_entity.pdbx_description
1 polymer ?
#
loop_
_entity_poly.entity_id
_entity_poly.type
_entity_poly.pdbx_seq_one_letter_code
_entity_poly.pdbx_strand_id
1 'polypeptide(L)'
;MVSLIVVFWMYVILFAIIGGMRGWAKEVLVSCSVILALAFTVLLERYVPFIRDILVPGKGSVLFWLRALILGVLVFFGYQTPNIARFAPKMTREKLQDILLGVIIGAINGYLIAGSIWFYMSASDYPFSQVVAAPTGDLAKLSTAMLQYMPPHLLGIPGIYFAVVLAFVFIIVVFI
;
A
#
# COMPACT_ATOMS: atom_id res chain seq x y z
N MET A 1 1.38 20.80 -15.27
CA MET A 1 1.36 20.02 -14.02
C MET A 1 1.06 18.57 -14.39
N VAL A 2 1.83 17.59 -13.91
CA VAL A 2 1.55 16.17 -14.21
C VAL A 2 0.31 15.75 -13.42
N SER A 3 -0.63 15.07 -14.07
CA SER A 3 -1.84 14.58 -13.42
C SER A 3 -1.49 13.50 -12.38
N LEU A 4 -2.08 13.58 -11.20
CA LEU A 4 -1.82 12.61 -10.13
C LEU A 4 -2.22 11.19 -10.53
N ILE A 5 -3.24 11.06 -11.38
CA ILE A 5 -3.68 9.80 -11.97
C ILE A 5 -2.55 9.16 -12.78
N VAL A 6 -1.81 9.97 -13.54
CA VAL A 6 -0.67 9.49 -14.34
C VAL A 6 0.47 9.04 -13.44
N VAL A 7 0.77 9.82 -12.40
CA VAL A 7 1.80 9.46 -11.40
C VAL A 7 1.44 8.15 -10.68
N PHE A 8 0.17 7.98 -10.31
CA PHE A 8 -0.33 6.75 -9.71
C PHE A 8 -0.09 5.53 -10.61
N TRP A 9 -0.56 5.56 -11.86
CA TRP A 9 -0.37 4.44 -12.78
C TRP A 9 1.09 4.19 -13.13
N MET A 10 1.90 5.24 -13.22
CA MET A 10 3.36 5.12 -13.39
C MET A 10 3.98 4.31 -12.24
N TYR A 11 3.61 4.58 -10.99
CA TYR A 11 4.10 3.77 -9.86
C TYR A 11 3.55 2.33 -9.89
N VAL A 12 2.28 2.11 -10.23
CA VAL A 12 1.72 0.75 -10.36
C VAL A 12 2.54 -0.06 -11.36
N ILE A 13 2.84 0.51 -12.52
CA ILE A 13 3.66 -0.14 -13.57
C ILE A 13 5.10 -0.36 -13.08
N LEU A 14 5.70 0.62 -12.41
CA LEU A 14 7.06 0.51 -11.88
C LEU A 14 7.17 -0.66 -10.88
N PHE A 15 6.25 -0.75 -9.93
CA PHE A 15 6.22 -1.84 -8.95
C PHE A 15 5.91 -3.19 -9.61
N ALA A 16 5.11 -3.22 -10.69
CA ALA A 16 4.92 -4.44 -11.48
C ALA A 16 6.26 -4.94 -12.07
N ILE A 17 7.07 -4.04 -12.63
CA ILE A 17 8.40 -4.40 -13.16
C ILE A 17 9.31 -4.90 -12.04
N ILE A 18 9.35 -4.19 -10.90
CA ILE A 18 10.15 -4.58 -9.73
C ILE A 18 9.73 -5.97 -9.23
N GLY A 19 8.43 -6.25 -9.15
CA GLY A 19 7.93 -7.53 -8.70
C GLY A 19 8.30 -8.68 -9.63
N GLY A 20 8.27 -8.45 -10.94
CA GLY A 20 8.74 -9.42 -11.93
C GLY A 20 10.23 -9.77 -11.78
N MET A 21 11.06 -8.81 -11.37
CA MET A 21 12.49 -9.03 -11.13
C MET A 21 12.77 -9.70 -9.78
N ARG A 22 11.94 -9.45 -8.75
CA ARG A 22 12.17 -9.91 -7.37
C ARG A 22 11.58 -11.30 -7.08
N GLY A 23 10.56 -11.70 -7.82
CA GLY A 23 9.85 -12.97 -7.67
C GLY A 23 8.64 -12.88 -6.75
N TRP A 24 7.62 -13.68 -7.02
CA TRP A 24 6.29 -13.55 -6.42
C TRP A 24 6.30 -13.75 -4.90
N ALA A 25 7.03 -14.75 -4.39
CA ALA A 25 7.01 -15.11 -2.97
C ALA A 25 7.47 -13.94 -2.07
N LYS A 26 8.48 -13.19 -2.53
CA LYS A 26 8.99 -12.01 -1.81
C LYS A 26 8.03 -10.83 -1.90
N GLU A 27 7.36 -10.66 -3.03
CA GLU A 27 6.35 -9.61 -3.19
C GLU A 27 5.09 -9.88 -2.36
N VAL A 28 4.71 -11.13 -2.11
CA VAL A 28 3.57 -11.42 -1.21
C VAL A 28 3.86 -10.99 0.22
N LEU A 29 5.11 -11.15 0.70
CA LEU A 29 5.51 -10.63 2.01
C LEU A 29 5.36 -9.10 2.09
N VAL A 30 5.65 -8.39 0.99
CA VAL A 30 5.39 -6.96 0.90
C VAL A 30 3.90 -6.67 0.97
N SER A 31 3.06 -7.40 0.26
CA SER A 31 1.59 -7.22 0.32
C SER A 31 1.09 -7.37 1.75
N CYS A 32 1.58 -8.38 2.48
CA CYS A 32 1.24 -8.59 3.89
C CYS A 32 1.68 -7.43 4.77
N SER A 33 2.88 -6.88 4.53
CA SER A 33 3.39 -5.71 5.26
C SER A 33 2.54 -4.46 5.01
N VAL A 34 2.04 -4.26 3.78
CA VAL A 34 1.14 -3.14 3.47
C VAL A 34 -0.19 -3.32 4.20
N ILE A 35 -0.79 -4.52 4.15
CA ILE A 35 -2.04 -4.82 4.86
C ILE A 35 -1.86 -4.57 6.37
N LEU A 36 -0.75 -5.03 6.95
CA LEU A 36 -0.41 -4.78 8.34
C LEU A 36 -0.30 -3.28 8.65
N ALA A 37 0.33 -2.51 7.76
CA ALA A 37 0.45 -1.06 7.92
C ALA A 37 -0.89 -0.34 7.90
N LEU A 38 -1.78 -0.73 6.98
CA LEU A 38 -3.14 -0.21 6.90
C LEU A 38 -3.93 -0.55 8.15
N ALA A 39 -3.85 -1.80 8.62
CA ALA A 39 -4.50 -2.23 9.84
C ALA A 39 -3.99 -1.48 11.07
N PHE A 40 -2.67 -1.37 11.22
CA PHE A 40 -2.06 -0.65 12.32
C PHE A 40 -2.47 0.83 12.34
N THR A 41 -2.50 1.47 11.16
CA THR A 41 -2.99 2.84 11.01
C THR A 41 -4.45 2.97 11.48
N VAL A 42 -5.33 2.06 11.03
CA VAL A 42 -6.75 2.04 11.47
C VAL A 42 -6.88 1.83 12.98
N LEU A 43 -6.08 0.95 13.57
CA LEU A 43 -6.09 0.71 15.01
C LEU A 43 -5.66 1.97 15.79
N LEU A 44 -4.60 2.64 15.35
CA LEU A 44 -4.16 3.89 15.96
C LEU A 44 -5.24 4.97 15.89
N GLU A 45 -5.85 5.16 14.73
CA GLU A 45 -6.90 6.16 14.53
C GLU A 45 -8.19 5.89 15.33
N ARG A 46 -8.46 4.62 15.66
CA ARG A 46 -9.69 4.25 16.38
C ARG A 46 -9.51 4.20 17.89
N TYR A 47 -8.34 3.74 18.35
CA TYR A 47 -8.14 3.39 19.75
C TYR A 47 -7.18 4.32 20.50
N VAL A 48 -6.33 5.09 19.82
CA VAL A 48 -5.45 6.05 20.49
C VAL A 48 -6.14 7.42 20.58
N PRO A 49 -6.52 7.90 21.78
CA PRO A 49 -7.35 9.10 21.93
C PRO A 49 -6.71 10.35 21.31
N PHE A 50 -5.40 10.52 21.48
CA PHE A 50 -4.65 11.62 20.88
C PHE A 50 -4.79 11.67 19.35
N ILE A 51 -4.74 10.50 18.69
CA ILE A 51 -4.83 10.43 17.23
C ILE A 51 -6.28 10.64 16.79
N ARG A 52 -7.21 9.91 17.41
CA ARG A 52 -8.64 9.93 17.08
C ARG A 52 -9.28 11.31 17.26
N ASP A 53 -9.00 11.96 18.39
CA ASP A 53 -9.76 13.15 18.80
C ASP A 53 -9.07 14.47 18.38
N ILE A 54 -7.77 14.44 18.08
CA ILE A 54 -7.00 15.65 17.73
C ILE A 54 -6.51 15.60 16.28
N LEU A 55 -5.81 14.54 15.89
CA LEU A 55 -5.15 14.48 14.57
C LEU A 55 -6.14 14.20 13.43
N VAL A 56 -7.06 13.25 13.61
CA VAL A 56 -8.04 12.86 12.57
C VAL A 56 -8.96 14.03 12.19
N PRO A 57 -9.57 14.78 13.14
CA PRO A 57 -10.44 15.91 12.81
C PRO A 57 -9.68 17.09 12.20
N GLY A 58 -8.41 17.28 12.58
CA GLY A 58 -7.58 18.37 12.09
C GLY A 58 -7.18 18.27 10.61
N LYS A 59 -7.28 17.08 9.99
CA LYS A 59 -6.95 16.82 8.56
C LYS A 59 -5.65 17.48 8.06
N GLY A 60 -4.65 17.58 8.94
CA GLY A 60 -3.43 18.32 8.67
C GLY A 60 -2.30 17.49 8.07
N SER A 61 -1.20 18.17 7.75
CA SER A 61 0.05 17.56 7.28
C SER A 61 0.61 16.50 8.25
N VAL A 62 0.41 16.68 9.56
CA VAL A 62 0.84 15.72 10.60
C VAL A 62 0.15 14.37 10.42
N LEU A 63 -1.15 14.36 10.11
CA LEU A 63 -1.91 13.13 9.89
C LEU A 63 -1.42 12.39 8.65
N PHE A 64 -1.15 13.12 7.56
CA PHE A 64 -0.53 12.55 6.36
C PHE A 64 0.82 11.88 6.70
N TRP A 65 1.72 12.59 7.38
CA TRP A 65 3.05 12.07 7.68
C TRP A 65 3.01 10.87 8.60
N LEU A 66 2.13 10.85 9.60
CA LEU A 66 1.90 9.69 10.46
C LEU A 66 1.57 8.44 9.62
N ARG A 67 0.55 8.54 8.76
CA ARG A 67 0.09 7.44 7.91
C ARG A 67 1.15 7.01 6.89
N ALA A 68 1.79 7.98 6.24
CA ALA A 68 2.81 7.74 5.23
C ALA A 68 4.07 7.11 5.82
N LEU A 69 4.50 7.52 7.02
CA LEU A 69 5.68 6.98 7.69
C LEU A 69 5.41 5.55 8.17
N ILE A 70 4.25 5.28 8.77
CA ILE A 70 3.85 3.91 9.15
C ILE A 70 3.87 2.98 7.94
N LEU A 71 3.23 3.41 6.84
CA LEU A 71 3.23 2.65 5.59
C LEU A 71 4.66 2.45 5.08
N GLY A 72 5.46 3.51 5.00
CA GLY A 72 6.83 3.46 4.49
C GLY A 72 7.74 2.54 5.29
N VAL A 73 7.69 2.61 6.63
CA VAL A 73 8.53 1.77 7.51
C VAL A 73 8.15 0.30 7.38
N LEU A 74 6.86 -0.04 7.41
CA LEU A 74 6.43 -1.43 7.32
C LEU A 74 6.65 -2.02 5.93
N VAL A 75 6.40 -1.23 4.87
CA VAL A 75 6.74 -1.61 3.48
C VAL A 75 8.24 -1.80 3.32
N PHE A 76 9.05 -0.91 3.89
CA PHE A 76 10.50 -1.05 3.89
C PHE A 76 10.92 -2.38 4.53
N PHE A 77 10.37 -2.75 5.70
CA PHE A 77 10.65 -4.05 6.30
C PHE A 77 10.15 -5.23 5.45
N GLY A 78 9.01 -5.11 4.77
CA GLY A 78 8.54 -6.12 3.81
C GLY A 78 9.46 -6.28 2.59
N TYR A 79 10.13 -5.20 2.17
CA TYR A 79 11.15 -5.26 1.14
C TYR A 79 12.50 -5.82 1.65
N GLN A 80 12.85 -5.50 2.89
CA GLN A 80 14.11 -5.87 3.54
C GLN A 80 14.17 -7.31 4.05
N THR A 81 13.20 -8.18 3.72
CA THR A 81 13.17 -9.59 4.16
C THR A 81 14.58 -10.19 4.04
N PRO A 82 15.24 -10.49 5.18
CA PRO A 82 16.64 -10.86 5.18
C PRO A 82 16.84 -12.08 4.31
N ASN A 83 17.98 -12.13 3.62
CA ASN A 83 18.38 -13.19 2.70
C ASN A 83 18.69 -14.49 3.47
N ILE A 84 17.74 -14.97 4.27
CA ILE A 84 17.85 -16.20 5.05
C ILE A 84 17.72 -17.33 4.03
N ALA A 85 18.84 -17.96 3.73
CA ALA A 85 18.99 -19.06 2.77
C ALA A 85 18.03 -20.25 3.00
N ARG A 86 17.33 -20.31 4.14
CA ARG A 86 16.26 -21.30 4.41
C ARG A 86 14.96 -21.04 3.65
N PHE A 87 14.76 -19.85 3.07
CA PHE A 87 13.55 -19.47 2.30
C PHE A 87 13.76 -19.45 0.78
N ALA A 88 14.81 -20.10 0.27
CA ALA A 88 14.92 -20.38 -1.16
C ALA A 88 14.23 -21.73 -1.44
N PRO A 89 12.96 -21.77 -1.87
CA PRO A 89 12.40 -23.02 -2.33
C PRO A 89 13.17 -23.45 -3.57
N LYS A 90 13.52 -24.74 -3.58
CA LYS A 90 14.09 -25.47 -4.71
C LYS A 90 13.02 -25.61 -5.80
N MET A 91 12.53 -24.50 -6.35
CA MET A 91 11.52 -24.44 -7.41
C MET A 91 12.11 -23.77 -8.65
N THR A 92 13.09 -24.45 -9.24
CA THR A 92 13.75 -24.09 -10.50
C THR A 92 12.98 -24.58 -11.74
N ARG A 93 11.64 -24.56 -11.69
CA ARG A 93 10.76 -24.94 -12.81
C ARG A 93 9.47 -24.14 -12.62
N GLU A 94 9.27 -22.91 -13.10
CA GLU A 94 9.58 -22.31 -14.39
C GLU A 94 9.86 -20.80 -14.22
N LYS A 95 10.99 -20.28 -14.72
CA LYS A 95 11.36 -18.85 -14.56
C LYS A 95 10.29 -17.89 -15.09
N LEU A 96 9.54 -18.28 -16.11
CA LEU A 96 8.51 -17.44 -16.69
C LEU A 96 7.30 -17.27 -15.76
N GLN A 97 6.84 -18.36 -15.14
CA GLN A 97 5.72 -18.32 -14.20
C GLN A 97 6.06 -17.46 -12.97
N ASP A 98 7.28 -17.61 -12.44
CA ASP A 98 7.76 -16.83 -11.29
C ASP A 98 7.79 -15.33 -11.60
N ILE A 99 8.27 -14.95 -12.79
CA ILE A 99 8.29 -13.57 -13.27
C ILE A 99 6.86 -13.05 -13.47
N LEU A 100 5.98 -13.80 -14.15
CA LEU A 100 4.60 -13.35 -14.43
C LEU A 100 3.80 -13.13 -13.14
N LEU A 101 3.89 -14.05 -12.18
CA LEU A 101 3.27 -13.88 -10.87
C LEU A 101 3.90 -12.71 -10.12
N GLY A 102 5.22 -12.55 -10.19
CA GLY A 102 5.93 -11.39 -9.64
C GLY A 102 5.41 -10.07 -10.20
N VAL A 103 5.16 -9.98 -11.51
CA VAL A 103 4.62 -8.78 -12.15
C VAL A 103 3.23 -8.44 -11.65
N ILE A 104 2.34 -9.43 -11.56
CA ILE A 104 0.97 -9.23 -11.08
C ILE A 104 0.97 -8.78 -9.61
N ILE A 105 1.71 -9.46 -8.75
CA ILE A 105 1.76 -9.13 -7.32
C ILE A 105 2.48 -7.80 -7.11
N GLY A 106 3.52 -7.52 -7.88
CA GLY A 106 4.17 -6.21 -7.93
C GLY A 106 3.20 -5.09 -8.30
N ALA A 107 2.34 -5.29 -9.31
CA ALA A 107 1.31 -4.33 -9.68
C ALA A 107 0.31 -4.11 -8.53
N ILE A 108 -0.11 -5.20 -7.87
CA ILE A 108 -0.97 -5.13 -6.68
C ILE A 108 -0.27 -4.34 -5.57
N ASN A 109 1.01 -4.59 -5.30
CA ASN A 109 1.78 -3.83 -4.31
C ASN A 109 1.90 -2.36 -4.68
N GLY A 110 2.16 -2.04 -5.95
CA GLY A 110 2.17 -0.67 -6.44
C GLY A 110 0.83 0.04 -6.21
N TYR A 111 -0.28 -0.64 -6.52
CA TYR A 111 -1.63 -0.16 -6.24
C TYR A 111 -1.87 0.03 -4.73
N LEU A 112 -1.47 -0.95 -3.91
CA LEU A 112 -1.61 -0.89 -2.45
C LEU A 112 -0.81 0.27 -1.83
N ILE A 113 0.43 0.47 -2.27
CA ILE A 113 1.34 1.49 -1.72
C ILE A 113 0.97 2.87 -2.25
N ALA A 114 1.01 3.06 -3.58
CA ALA A 114 0.76 4.36 -4.20
C ALA A 114 -0.68 4.81 -4.00
N GLY A 115 -1.64 3.88 -4.04
CA GLY A 115 -3.05 4.16 -3.78
C GLY A 115 -3.30 4.58 -2.33
N SER A 116 -2.63 3.95 -1.37
CA SER A 116 -2.72 4.37 0.04
C SER A 116 -2.12 5.76 0.26
N ILE A 117 -0.96 6.05 -0.32
CA ILE A 117 -0.35 7.39 -0.22
C ILE A 117 -1.27 8.44 -0.82
N TRP A 118 -1.83 8.19 -2.02
CA TRP A 118 -2.76 9.12 -2.64
C TRP A 118 -4.02 9.33 -1.79
N PHE A 119 -4.60 8.24 -1.27
CA PHE A 119 -5.74 8.34 -0.37
C PHE A 119 -5.41 9.18 0.87
N TYR A 120 -4.23 9.02 1.47
CA TYR A 120 -3.80 9.82 2.63
C TYR A 120 -3.64 11.31 2.31
N MET A 121 -3.17 11.65 1.11
CA MET A 121 -3.13 13.06 0.68
C MET A 121 -4.54 13.64 0.55
N SER A 122 -5.46 12.90 -0.08
CA SER A 122 -6.86 13.33 -0.22
C SER A 122 -7.54 13.48 1.14
N ALA A 123 -7.35 12.52 2.05
CA ALA A 123 -7.90 12.56 3.40
C ALA A 123 -7.32 13.68 4.28
N SER A 124 -6.20 14.29 3.87
CA SER A 124 -5.54 15.41 4.56
C SER A 124 -5.63 16.71 3.74
N ASP A 125 -6.60 16.82 2.84
CA ASP A 125 -6.89 18.00 2.01
C ASP A 125 -5.68 18.50 1.18
N TYR A 126 -4.87 17.58 0.67
CA TYR A 126 -3.67 17.87 -0.14
C TYR A 126 -2.71 18.85 0.57
N PRO A 127 -2.06 18.42 1.67
CA PRO A 127 -1.33 19.31 2.58
C PRO A 127 -0.07 19.94 1.96
N PHE A 128 0.32 19.53 0.74
CA PHE A 128 1.46 20.04 -0.01
C PHE A 128 1.02 20.67 -1.35
N SER A 129 0.05 21.58 -1.31
CA SER A 129 -0.53 22.20 -2.52
C SER A 129 0.49 22.85 -3.47
N GLN A 130 1.67 23.23 -2.97
CA GLN A 130 2.79 23.77 -3.76
C GLN A 130 3.47 22.72 -4.65
N VAL A 131 3.45 21.44 -4.26
CA VAL A 131 4.07 20.33 -4.99
C VAL A 131 3.01 19.46 -5.66
N VAL A 132 1.92 19.19 -4.94
CA VAL A 132 0.81 18.36 -5.37
C VAL A 132 -0.50 19.11 -5.06
N ALA A 133 -1.07 19.73 -6.09
CA ALA A 133 -2.36 20.40 -5.98
C ALA A 133 -3.52 19.40 -6.08
N ALA A 134 -4.62 19.73 -5.41
CA ALA A 134 -5.87 19.01 -5.56
C ALA A 134 -6.30 19.00 -7.04
N PRO A 135 -6.77 17.87 -7.59
CA PRO A 135 -7.27 17.81 -8.96
C PRO A 135 -8.46 18.76 -9.17
N THR A 136 -8.49 19.48 -10.29
CA THR A 136 -9.55 20.44 -10.65
C THR A 136 -10.29 20.03 -11.93
N GLY A 137 -11.53 20.49 -12.12
CA GLY A 137 -12.31 20.25 -13.34
C GLY A 137 -12.69 18.77 -13.55
N ASP A 138 -12.66 18.29 -14.79
CA ASP A 138 -13.04 16.90 -15.11
C ASP A 138 -12.10 15.85 -14.48
N LEU A 139 -10.83 16.21 -14.28
CA LEU A 139 -9.87 15.36 -13.57
C LEU A 139 -10.23 15.20 -12.09
N ALA A 140 -10.94 16.17 -11.48
CA ALA A 140 -11.43 16.05 -10.11
C ALA A 140 -12.47 14.95 -9.98
N LYS A 141 -13.43 14.90 -10.92
CA LYS A 141 -14.48 13.85 -10.94
C LYS A 141 -13.86 12.46 -11.06
N LEU A 142 -12.92 12.30 -11.98
CA LEU A 142 -12.22 11.03 -12.19
C LEU A 142 -11.36 10.65 -10.97
N SER A 143 -10.67 11.60 -10.36
CA SER A 143 -9.87 11.38 -9.16
C SER A 143 -10.73 10.94 -7.98
N THR A 144 -11.86 11.61 -7.74
CA THR A 144 -12.81 11.26 -6.69
C THR A 144 -13.41 9.87 -6.91
N ALA A 145 -13.73 9.51 -8.16
CA ALA A 145 -14.19 8.17 -8.49
C ALA A 145 -13.11 7.11 -8.21
N MET A 146 -11.84 7.37 -8.57
CA MET A 146 -10.73 6.45 -8.27
C MET A 146 -10.46 6.30 -6.78
N LEU A 147 -10.60 7.38 -5.99
CA LEU A 147 -10.38 7.36 -4.55
C LEU A 147 -11.31 6.38 -3.81
N GLN A 148 -12.51 6.11 -4.34
CA GLN A 148 -13.43 5.10 -3.79
C GLN A 148 -12.88 3.68 -3.92
N TYR A 149 -12.00 3.44 -4.89
CA TYR A 149 -11.35 2.17 -5.10
C TYR A 149 -9.92 2.20 -4.58
N MET A 150 -9.57 3.06 -3.62
CA MET A 150 -8.23 3.05 -3.03
C MET A 150 -8.15 2.10 -1.85
N PRO A 151 -6.99 1.47 -1.60
CA PRO A 151 -6.84 0.40 -0.62
C PRO A 151 -7.34 0.73 0.79
N PRO A 152 -7.05 1.91 1.38
CA PRO A 152 -7.55 2.22 2.72
C PRO A 152 -9.08 2.29 2.80
N HIS A 153 -9.74 2.76 1.73
CA HIS A 153 -11.20 2.81 1.66
C HIS A 153 -11.80 1.42 1.37
N LEU A 154 -11.23 0.70 0.41
CA LEU A 154 -11.70 -0.62 -0.03
C LEU A 154 -11.59 -1.67 1.08
N LEU A 155 -10.46 -1.69 1.80
CA LEU A 155 -10.26 -2.63 2.91
C LEU A 155 -11.07 -2.18 4.13
N GLY A 156 -11.02 -0.89 4.48
CA GLY A 156 -11.90 -0.26 5.47
C GLY A 156 -12.13 -1.07 6.75
N ILE A 157 -13.22 -0.77 7.47
CA ILE A 157 -13.68 -1.60 8.58
C ILE A 157 -15.03 -2.22 8.18
N PRO A 158 -15.24 -3.54 8.36
CA PRO A 158 -14.36 -4.52 9.03
C PRO A 158 -13.37 -5.23 8.11
N GLY A 159 -13.36 -4.94 6.80
CA GLY A 159 -12.60 -5.70 5.81
C GLY A 159 -11.09 -5.79 6.09
N ILE A 160 -10.48 -4.76 6.68
CA ILE A 160 -9.06 -4.78 7.04
C ILE A 160 -8.72 -5.88 8.07
N TYR A 161 -9.63 -6.20 8.98
CA TYR A 161 -9.41 -7.26 9.97
C TYR A 161 -9.39 -8.63 9.30
N PHE A 162 -10.29 -8.87 8.35
CA PHE A 162 -10.28 -10.09 7.55
C PHE A 162 -9.03 -10.17 6.67
N ALA A 163 -8.58 -9.06 6.08
CA ALA A 163 -7.37 -9.01 5.29
C ALA A 163 -6.12 -9.36 6.11
N VAL A 164 -6.04 -8.89 7.37
CA VAL A 164 -4.96 -9.25 8.29
C VAL A 164 -4.99 -10.74 8.63
N VAL A 165 -6.16 -11.29 8.97
CA VAL A 165 -6.30 -12.72 9.25
C VAL A 165 -5.88 -13.56 8.03
N LEU A 166 -6.31 -13.17 6.84
CA LEU A 166 -5.94 -13.84 5.59
C LEU A 166 -4.44 -13.75 5.33
N ALA A 167 -3.83 -12.59 5.56
CA ALA A 167 -2.38 -12.40 5.44
C ALA A 167 -1.62 -13.31 6.41
N PHE A 168 -2.07 -13.44 7.67
CA PHE A 168 -1.45 -14.36 8.64
C PHE A 168 -1.63 -15.83 8.26
N VAL A 169 -2.83 -16.24 7.84
CA VAL A 169 -3.08 -17.61 7.35
C VAL A 169 -2.15 -17.93 6.19
N PHE A 170 -2.04 -17.01 5.23
CA PHE A 170 -1.14 -17.17 4.09
C PHE A 170 0.32 -17.31 4.54
N ILE A 171 0.78 -16.46 5.46
CA ILE A 171 2.15 -16.53 5.99
C ILE A 171 2.42 -17.89 6.62
N ILE A 172 1.48 -18.39 7.44
CA ILE A 172 1.61 -19.71 8.08
C ILE A 172 1.68 -20.80 7.02
N VAL A 173 0.72 -20.86 6.08
CA VAL A 173 0.65 -21.95 5.08
C VAL A 173 1.85 -21.96 4.13
N VAL A 174 2.36 -20.79 3.75
CA VAL A 174 3.42 -20.69 2.74
C VAL A 174 4.82 -20.72 3.35
N PHE A 175 5.00 -20.28 4.60
CA PHE A 175 6.32 -20.10 5.20
C PHE A 175 6.60 -20.94 6.45
N ILE A 176 5.60 -21.60 7.06
CA ILE A 176 5.76 -22.45 8.25
C ILE A 176 5.37 -23.89 7.91
#